data_AF-A0A7W8Z168-F1
#
_entry.id   AF-A0A7W8Z168-F1
#
_cell.length_a   1.000
_cell.length_b   1.000
_cell.length_c   1.000
_cell.angle_alpha   90.00
_cell.angle_beta   90.00
_cell.angle_gamma   90.00
#
_symmetry.space_group_name_H-M   'P 1'
#
loop_
_entity.id
_entity.type
_entity.pdbx_description
1 polymer ?
#
loop_
_entity_poly.entity_id
_entity_poly.type
_entity_poly.pdbx_seq_one_letter_code
_entity_poly.pdbx_strand_id
1 'polypeptide(L)'
;MDRLERVAGPHVVSVEGTETPLRVFLADLRAEGVTGLRLSLPVAGDPLGLTGPPPFTMAAVDAGEAATALLTGGCVGLVPAPDRRGSSYTGIRWTAMPASPAPPDVPALAEAEHALTLAMRSATDALLAVEGPGGGPPSIAAGGEGLAPGYPGRAHRVAALTGRLAAVLRLADDRGLTAGQIATRGQALRELDRAVRRARVAAHNALLEGRPAPLGTPPGGSRP
;
A
#
# COMPACT_ATOMS: atom_id res chain seq x y z
N MET A 1 -23.00 4.48 9.45
CA MET A 1 -21.85 5.16 8.84
C MET A 1 -20.64 4.26 9.05
N ASP A 2 -20.04 3.84 7.94
CA ASP A 2 -18.91 2.89 7.98
C ASP A 2 -17.64 3.59 8.48
N ARG A 3 -16.68 2.83 9.03
CA ARG A 3 -15.42 3.34 9.60
C ARG A 3 -14.65 4.20 8.60
N LEU A 4 -14.62 3.80 7.32
CA LEU A 4 -13.95 4.53 6.24
C LEU A 4 -14.58 5.92 6.02
N GLU A 5 -15.91 6.00 6.08
CA GLU A 5 -16.67 7.23 5.87
C GLU A 5 -16.40 8.29 6.95
N ARG A 6 -16.07 7.87 8.18
CA ARG A 6 -15.67 8.80 9.25
C ARG A 6 -14.27 9.36 9.10
N VAL A 7 -13.37 8.62 8.44
CA VAL A 7 -11.94 8.97 8.37
C VAL A 7 -11.62 9.73 7.08
N ALA A 8 -12.21 9.34 5.95
CA ALA A 8 -11.85 9.86 4.63
C ALA A 8 -13.05 10.37 3.80
N GLY A 9 -14.24 10.44 4.41
CA GLY A 9 -15.47 10.82 3.70
C GLY A 9 -16.01 9.67 2.83
N PRO A 10 -16.95 9.90 1.90
CA PRO A 10 -17.64 8.82 1.20
C PRO A 10 -16.69 8.02 0.28
N HIS A 11 -16.85 6.70 0.22
CA HIS A 11 -16.13 5.82 -0.71
C HIS A 11 -17.10 5.23 -1.74
N VAL A 12 -16.88 5.51 -3.02
CA VAL A 12 -17.68 5.01 -4.14
C VAL A 12 -16.81 4.22 -5.11
N VAL A 13 -17.32 3.13 -5.67
CA VAL A 13 -16.70 2.35 -6.72
C VAL A 13 -17.41 2.67 -8.02
N SER A 14 -16.65 3.06 -9.03
CA SER A 14 -17.13 3.34 -10.39
C SER A 14 -16.83 2.14 -11.28
N VAL A 15 -17.88 1.46 -11.75
CA VAL A 15 -17.82 0.38 -12.73
C VAL A 15 -18.66 0.78 -13.93
N GLU A 16 -18.04 0.96 -15.10
CA GLU A 16 -18.74 1.33 -16.35
C GLU A 16 -19.68 2.56 -16.22
N GLY A 17 -19.31 3.53 -15.37
CA GLY A 17 -20.09 4.74 -15.12
C GLY A 17 -21.20 4.60 -14.09
N THR A 18 -21.45 3.41 -13.56
CA THR A 18 -22.33 3.19 -12.41
C THR A 18 -21.54 3.30 -11.11
N GLU A 19 -22.06 4.09 -10.18
CA GLU A 19 -21.41 4.32 -8.88
C GLU A 19 -22.12 3.54 -7.78
N THR A 20 -21.35 2.73 -7.08
CA THR A 20 -21.84 1.89 -5.99
C THR A 20 -21.03 2.19 -4.73
N PRO A 21 -21.63 2.32 -3.53
CA PRO A 21 -20.86 2.48 -2.30
C PRO A 21 -19.86 1.33 -2.13
N LEU A 22 -18.63 1.63 -1.71
CA LEU A 22 -17.56 0.62 -1.58
C LEU A 22 -17.98 -0.60 -0.74
N ARG A 23 -18.72 -0.37 0.35
CA ARG A 23 -19.24 -1.46 1.21
C ARG A 23 -20.15 -2.44 0.46
N VAL A 24 -20.95 -1.94 -0.49
CA VAL A 24 -21.89 -2.76 -1.28
C VAL A 24 -21.10 -3.55 -2.31
N PHE A 25 -20.21 -2.88 -3.04
CA PHE A 25 -19.31 -3.54 -3.99
C PHE A 25 -18.47 -4.66 -3.34
N LEU A 26 -17.93 -4.43 -2.14
CA LEU A 26 -17.19 -5.47 -1.40
C LEU A 26 -18.08 -6.62 -0.90
N ALA A 27 -19.37 -6.36 -0.66
CA ALA A 27 -20.34 -7.41 -0.32
C ALA A 27 -20.66 -8.27 -1.55
N ASP A 28 -20.82 -7.66 -2.72
CA ASP A 28 -21.04 -8.35 -3.99
C ASP A 28 -19.82 -9.22 -4.35
N LEU A 29 -18.61 -8.66 -4.25
CA LEU A 29 -17.36 -9.42 -4.42
C LEU A 29 -17.24 -10.61 -3.44
N ARG A 30 -17.76 -10.49 -2.22
CA ARG A 30 -17.77 -11.61 -1.27
C ARG A 30 -18.71 -12.71 -1.74
N ALA A 31 -19.86 -12.37 -2.31
CA ALA A 31 -20.78 -13.34 -2.91
C ALA A 31 -20.17 -14.03 -4.14
N GLU A 32 -19.29 -13.34 -4.87
CA GLU A 32 -18.51 -13.89 -6.00
C GLU A 32 -17.31 -14.76 -5.57
N GLY A 33 -17.09 -14.92 -4.26
CA GLY A 33 -16.05 -15.82 -3.74
C GLY A 33 -14.66 -15.19 -3.62
N VAL A 34 -14.57 -13.91 -3.24
CA VAL A 34 -13.29 -13.32 -2.84
C VAL A 34 -12.64 -14.14 -1.73
N THR A 35 -11.40 -14.55 -1.98
CA THR A 35 -10.56 -15.34 -1.08
C THR A 35 -9.53 -14.49 -0.33
N GLY A 36 -9.31 -13.25 -0.74
CA GLY A 36 -8.38 -12.34 -0.09
C GLY A 36 -8.28 -10.99 -0.79
N LEU A 37 -7.69 -10.02 -0.08
CA LEU A 37 -7.36 -8.70 -0.59
C LEU A 37 -5.86 -8.49 -0.43
N ARG A 38 -5.20 -8.02 -1.49
CA ARG A 38 -3.76 -7.73 -1.52
C ARG A 38 -3.55 -6.23 -1.68
N LEU A 39 -2.71 -5.63 -0.84
CA LEU A 39 -2.28 -4.25 -0.97
C LEU A 39 -1.06 -4.15 -1.89
N SER A 40 -1.06 -3.13 -2.74
CA SER A 40 0.08 -2.68 -3.55
C SER A 40 0.32 -1.20 -3.30
N LEU A 41 1.58 -0.79 -3.15
CA LEU A 41 1.98 0.60 -2.95
C LEU A 41 3.05 0.97 -3.98
N PRO A 42 2.74 0.98 -5.29
CA PRO A 42 3.72 1.21 -6.34
C PRO A 42 4.23 2.66 -6.36
N VAL A 43 5.43 2.85 -6.91
CA VAL A 43 5.92 4.16 -7.33
C VAL A 43 6.60 4.02 -8.69
N ALA A 44 6.84 5.14 -9.38
CA ALA A 44 7.60 5.13 -10.63
C ALA A 44 8.96 4.45 -10.43
N GLY A 45 9.24 3.40 -11.22
CA GLY A 45 10.46 2.60 -11.15
C GLY A 45 10.47 1.47 -10.09
N ASP A 46 9.42 1.32 -9.29
CA ASP A 46 9.29 0.26 -8.27
C ASP A 46 7.81 -0.18 -8.13
N PRO A 47 7.29 -0.99 -9.07
CA PRO A 47 5.89 -1.43 -9.14
C PRO A 47 5.56 -2.53 -8.11
N LEU A 48 5.98 -2.32 -6.86
CA LEU A 48 5.87 -3.28 -5.77
C LEU A 48 4.42 -3.76 -5.56
N GLY A 49 4.21 -5.07 -5.64
CA GLY A 49 2.90 -5.72 -5.42
C GLY A 49 2.05 -5.88 -6.69
N LEU A 50 2.49 -5.33 -7.82
CA LEU A 50 1.77 -5.39 -9.10
C LEU A 50 2.33 -6.49 -10.01
N THR A 51 1.42 -7.17 -10.72
CA THR A 51 1.75 -8.22 -11.70
C THR A 51 1.08 -8.00 -13.05
N GLY A 52 0.55 -6.80 -13.29
CA GLY A 52 -0.22 -6.48 -14.48
C GLY A 52 -1.73 -6.62 -14.29
N PRO A 53 -2.52 -6.39 -15.36
CA PRO A 53 -2.10 -5.98 -16.71
C PRO A 53 -1.59 -4.52 -16.77
N PRO A 54 -1.00 -4.07 -17.90
CA PRO A 54 -0.45 -2.71 -18.02
C PRO A 54 -1.42 -1.57 -17.68
N PRO A 55 -2.71 -1.60 -18.09
CA PRO A 55 -3.65 -0.54 -17.73
C PRO A 55 -3.84 -0.38 -16.22
N PHE A 56 -3.96 -1.51 -15.50
CA PHE A 56 -4.05 -1.50 -14.04
C PHE A 56 -2.74 -1.04 -13.40
N THR A 57 -1.61 -1.47 -13.95
CA THR A 57 -0.28 -1.10 -13.42
C THR A 57 -0.04 0.40 -13.52
N MET A 58 -0.36 1.00 -14.68
CA MET A 58 -0.22 2.44 -14.88
C MET A 58 -1.14 3.22 -13.93
N ALA A 59 -2.43 2.87 -13.87
CA ALA A 59 -3.37 3.53 -12.98
C ALA A 59 -2.96 3.42 -11.50
N ALA A 60 -2.46 2.25 -11.08
CA ALA A 60 -1.97 2.03 -9.72
C ALA A 60 -0.71 2.85 -9.42
N VAL A 61 0.23 2.96 -10.38
CA VAL A 61 1.44 3.80 -10.24
C VAL A 61 1.07 5.27 -10.14
N ASP A 62 0.14 5.75 -10.96
CA ASP A 62 -0.33 7.14 -10.93
C ASP A 62 -1.02 7.49 -9.61
N ALA A 63 -1.81 6.56 -9.06
CA ALA A 63 -2.43 6.72 -7.75
C ALA A 63 -1.45 6.53 -6.57
N GLY A 64 -0.33 5.83 -6.78
CA GLY A 64 0.64 5.44 -5.75
C GLY A 64 0.18 4.31 -4.83
N GLU A 65 -1.05 3.82 -5.02
CA GLU A 65 -1.64 2.73 -4.24
C GLU A 65 -2.71 1.98 -5.04
N ALA A 66 -2.88 0.69 -4.75
CA ALA A 66 -3.96 -0.12 -5.29
C ALA A 66 -4.25 -1.33 -4.39
N ALA A 67 -5.48 -1.82 -4.44
CA ALA A 67 -5.85 -3.10 -3.85
C ALA A 67 -6.19 -4.12 -4.95
N THR A 68 -5.92 -5.40 -4.72
CA THR A 68 -6.31 -6.49 -5.62
C THR A 68 -7.17 -7.49 -4.85
N ALA A 69 -8.42 -7.65 -5.25
CA ALA A 69 -9.30 -8.72 -4.79
C ALA A 69 -8.99 -10.01 -5.54
N LEU A 70 -8.73 -11.08 -4.80
CA LEU A 70 -8.42 -12.41 -5.33
C LEU A 70 -9.69 -13.26 -5.36
N LEU A 71 -10.21 -13.58 -6.54
CA LEU A 71 -11.37 -14.44 -6.73
C LEU A 71 -10.94 -15.81 -7.28
N THR A 72 -11.81 -16.81 -7.14
CA THR A 72 -11.56 -18.16 -7.69
C THR A 72 -11.43 -18.17 -9.21
N GLY A 73 -12.13 -17.26 -9.90
CA GLY A 73 -12.13 -17.16 -11.38
C GLY A 73 -11.31 -16.02 -11.97
N GLY A 74 -10.63 -15.21 -11.15
CA GLY A 74 -9.91 -14.02 -11.64
C GLY A 74 -9.52 -13.06 -10.52
N CYS A 75 -9.04 -11.87 -10.88
CA CYS A 75 -8.71 -10.84 -9.91
C CYS A 75 -9.24 -9.48 -10.37
N VAL A 76 -9.70 -8.68 -9.40
CA VAL A 76 -10.17 -7.31 -9.63
C VAL A 76 -9.24 -6.36 -8.91
N GLY A 77 -8.64 -5.45 -9.67
CA GLY A 77 -7.85 -4.33 -9.17
C GLY A 77 -8.76 -3.15 -8.81
N LEU A 78 -8.45 -2.49 -7.71
CA LEU A 78 -9.13 -1.30 -7.21
C LEU A 78 -8.10 -0.19 -7.03
N VAL A 79 -8.26 0.88 -7.81
CA VAL A 79 -7.38 2.05 -7.78
C VAL A 79 -8.15 3.24 -7.18
N PRO A 80 -7.71 3.81 -6.05
CA PRO A 80 -8.36 4.98 -5.47
C PRO A 80 -7.92 6.27 -6.16
N ALA A 81 -8.85 7.22 -6.24
CA ALA A 81 -8.60 8.59 -6.66
C ALA A 81 -9.45 9.53 -5.78
N PRO A 82 -8.96 10.75 -5.49
CA PRO A 82 -9.77 11.76 -4.82
C PRO A 82 -11.04 12.05 -5.63
N ASP A 83 -12.21 11.95 -4.99
CA ASP A 83 -13.48 12.37 -5.58
C ASP A 83 -13.74 13.83 -5.22
N ARG A 84 -13.84 14.68 -6.23
CA ARG A 84 -13.94 16.14 -6.10
C ARG A 84 -15.21 16.66 -6.80
N ARG A 85 -16.38 16.32 -6.24
CA ARG A 85 -17.69 16.80 -6.75
C ARG A 85 -18.03 18.25 -6.37
N GLY A 86 -17.15 18.92 -5.64
CA GLY A 86 -17.30 20.30 -5.19
C GLY A 86 -16.21 20.70 -4.20
N SER A 87 -16.13 21.98 -3.83
CA SER A 87 -15.07 22.53 -2.98
C SER A 87 -15.08 22.02 -1.53
N SER A 88 -16.25 21.59 -1.04
CA SER A 88 -16.42 21.07 0.33
C SER A 88 -16.53 19.54 0.39
N TYR A 89 -16.55 18.86 -0.76
CA TYR A 89 -16.68 17.41 -0.82
C TYR A 89 -15.29 16.78 -0.80
N THR A 90 -15.05 15.91 0.18
CA THR A 90 -13.87 15.04 0.24
C THR A 90 -14.36 13.62 0.30
N GLY A 91 -14.12 12.86 -0.77
CA GLY A 91 -14.40 11.42 -0.83
C GLY A 91 -13.35 10.72 -1.66
N ILE A 92 -13.46 9.40 -1.77
CA ILE A 92 -12.58 8.56 -2.57
C ILE A 92 -13.41 7.79 -3.59
N ARG A 93 -13.06 7.96 -4.87
CA ARG A 93 -13.59 7.15 -5.96
C ARG A 93 -12.60 6.04 -6.28
N TRP A 94 -13.09 4.81 -6.27
CA TRP A 94 -12.35 3.62 -6.64
C TRP A 94 -12.72 3.24 -8.07
N THR A 95 -11.73 2.98 -8.90
CA THR A 95 -11.92 2.42 -10.24
C THR A 95 -11.61 0.93 -10.18
N ALA A 96 -12.60 0.10 -10.50
CA ALA A 96 -12.42 -1.34 -10.62
C ALA A 96 -11.91 -1.69 -12.02
N MET A 97 -10.88 -2.53 -12.10
CA MET A 97 -10.23 -2.93 -13.35
C MET A 97 -9.82 -4.41 -13.29
N PRO A 98 -9.66 -5.10 -14.43
CA PRO A 98 -9.07 -6.43 -14.43
C PRO A 98 -7.65 -6.41 -13.86
N ALA A 99 -7.33 -7.38 -12.99
CA ALA A 99 -6.00 -7.55 -12.40
C ALA A 99 -5.45 -8.97 -12.68
N SER A 100 -4.13 -9.09 -12.71
CA SER A 100 -3.46 -10.38 -12.87
C SER A 100 -3.56 -11.22 -11.59
N PRO A 101 -3.92 -12.51 -11.69
CA PRO A 101 -3.91 -13.43 -10.55
C PRO A 101 -2.50 -13.86 -10.13
N ALA A 102 -1.48 -13.55 -10.95
CA ALA A 102 -0.11 -13.95 -10.65
C ALA A 102 0.34 -13.37 -9.29
N PRO A 103 1.02 -14.19 -8.45
CA PRO A 103 1.58 -13.73 -7.20
C PRO A 103 2.70 -12.71 -7.47
N PRO A 104 2.72 -11.55 -6.79
CA PRO A 104 3.74 -10.55 -6.97
C PRO A 104 5.02 -10.96 -6.26
N ASP A 105 6.13 -10.46 -6.78
CA ASP A 105 7.41 -10.53 -6.11
C ASP A 105 7.46 -9.48 -4.99
N VAL A 106 7.09 -9.90 -3.78
CA VAL A 106 7.13 -9.09 -2.57
C VAL A 106 7.90 -9.84 -1.49
N PRO A 107 8.73 -9.14 -0.68
CA PRO A 107 9.46 -9.79 0.40
C PRO A 107 8.49 -10.34 1.45
N ALA A 108 8.88 -11.44 2.09
CA ALA A 108 8.14 -11.97 3.23
C ALA A 108 8.20 -10.98 4.41
N LEU A 109 7.22 -11.04 5.32
CA LEU A 109 7.14 -10.14 6.47
C LEU A 109 8.45 -10.07 7.29
N ALA A 110 9.09 -11.21 7.53
CA ALA A 110 10.34 -11.26 8.30
C ALA A 110 11.50 -10.55 7.59
N GLU A 111 11.63 -10.74 6.27
CA GLU A 111 12.65 -10.09 5.45
C GLU A 111 12.42 -8.59 5.38
N ALA A 112 11.17 -8.18 5.20
CA ALA A 112 10.79 -6.78 5.13
C ALA A 112 11.02 -6.05 6.47
N GLU A 113 10.73 -6.70 7.59
CA GLU A 113 11.01 -6.17 8.94
C GLU A 113 12.52 -6.02 9.20
N HIS A 114 13.31 -7.01 8.76
CA HIS A 114 14.76 -6.94 8.85
C HIS A 114 15.33 -5.79 8.01
N ALA A 115 14.92 -5.69 6.75
CA ALA A 115 15.32 -4.60 5.86
C ALA A 115 14.92 -3.22 6.39
N LEU A 116 13.72 -3.10 6.99
CA LEU A 116 13.28 -1.87 7.65
C LEU A 116 14.20 -1.50 8.83
N THR A 117 14.59 -2.48 9.64
CA THR A 117 15.50 -2.24 10.79
C THR A 117 16.86 -1.73 10.32
N LEU A 118 17.41 -2.31 9.25
CA LEU A 118 18.68 -1.86 8.65
C LEU A 118 18.56 -0.45 8.07
N ALA A 119 17.48 -0.17 7.33
CA ALA A 119 17.24 1.15 6.74
C ALA A 119 17.06 2.23 7.82
N MET A 120 16.36 1.92 8.92
CA MET A 120 16.20 2.84 10.05
C MET A 120 17.54 3.18 10.71
N ARG A 121 18.42 2.18 10.89
CA ARG A 121 19.76 2.41 11.43
C ARG A 121 20.60 3.28 10.50
N SER A 122 20.69 2.90 9.22
CA SER A 122 21.41 3.66 8.19
C SER A 122 20.93 5.10 8.10
N ALA A 123 19.60 5.31 8.08
CA ALA A 123 19.03 6.65 8.05
C ALA A 123 19.35 7.46 9.31
N THR A 124 19.31 6.83 10.49
CA THR A 124 19.66 7.51 11.74
C THR A 124 21.12 7.94 11.74
N ASP A 125 22.04 7.05 11.33
CA ASP A 125 23.47 7.35 11.25
C ASP A 125 23.73 8.51 10.25
N ALA A 126 23.09 8.48 9.08
CA ALA A 126 23.21 9.53 8.07
C ALA A 126 22.61 10.86 8.53
N LEU A 127 21.49 10.84 9.25
CA LEU A 127 20.84 12.05 9.75
C LEU A 127 21.60 12.66 10.94
N LEU A 128 22.22 11.85 11.80
CA LEU A 128 23.08 12.35 12.89
C LEU A 128 24.34 13.04 12.36
N ALA A 129 24.85 12.61 11.21
CA ALA A 129 25.98 13.26 10.54
C ALA A 129 25.61 14.62 9.91
N VAL A 130 24.32 14.92 9.76
CA VAL A 130 23.82 16.20 9.23
C VAL A 130 23.50 17.13 10.40
N GLU A 131 24.43 18.01 10.77
CA GLU A 131 24.16 19.07 11.75
C GLU A 131 23.18 20.10 11.17
N GLY A 132 21.99 20.21 11.77
CA GLY A 132 20.98 21.21 11.43
C GLY A 132 20.19 21.63 12.66
N PRO A 133 19.51 22.79 12.65
CA PRO A 133 18.69 23.22 13.78
C PRO A 133 17.65 22.15 14.09
N GLY A 134 17.70 21.63 15.32
CA GLY A 134 16.86 20.53 15.77
C GLY A 134 15.38 20.91 15.65
N GLY A 135 14.73 20.42 14.61
CA GLY A 135 13.27 20.47 14.51
C GLY A 135 12.71 19.66 15.67
N GLY A 136 11.90 20.31 16.52
CA GLY A 136 11.18 19.63 17.59
C GLY A 136 10.36 18.45 17.04
N PRO A 137 10.06 17.44 17.88
CA PRO A 137 9.37 16.24 17.42
C PRO A 137 8.06 16.66 16.72
N PRO A 138 7.82 16.22 15.47
CA PRO A 138 6.56 16.52 14.82
C PRO A 138 5.41 15.99 15.68
N SER A 139 4.34 16.77 15.81
CA SER A 139 3.09 16.27 16.39
C SER A 139 2.49 15.26 15.42
N ILE A 140 2.76 13.97 15.64
CA ILE A 140 2.24 12.89 14.82
C ILE A 140 0.88 12.50 15.40
N ALA A 141 -0.22 12.94 14.77
CA ALA A 141 -1.49 12.23 14.92
C ALA A 141 -1.26 10.80 14.41
N ALA A 142 -1.49 9.80 15.26
CA ALA A 142 -1.19 8.40 14.96
C ALA A 142 -1.79 7.99 13.60
N GLY A 143 -0.91 7.81 12.60
CA GLY A 143 -1.31 7.42 11.26
C GLY A 143 -1.74 5.97 11.22
N GLY A 144 -3.01 5.73 10.94
CA GLY A 144 -3.60 4.43 10.60
C GLY A 144 -3.99 3.60 11.82
N GLU A 145 -5.30 3.43 12.03
CA GLU A 145 -5.81 2.35 12.88
C GLU A 145 -5.30 1.00 12.34
N GLY A 146 -4.94 0.11 13.27
CA GLY A 146 -4.21 -1.12 12.96
C GLY A 146 -4.94 -2.08 12.02
N LEU A 147 -4.23 -3.13 11.61
CA LEU A 147 -4.77 -4.22 10.78
C LEU A 147 -6.05 -4.80 11.40
N ALA A 148 -6.91 -5.38 10.55
CA ALA A 148 -8.10 -6.06 11.01
C ALA A 148 -7.75 -7.20 12.00
N PRO A 149 -8.67 -7.61 12.89
CA PRO A 149 -8.47 -8.80 13.71
C PRO A 149 -8.15 -10.02 12.85
N GLY A 150 -7.25 -10.89 13.34
CA GLY A 150 -6.84 -12.12 12.65
C GLY A 150 -5.44 -12.07 12.03
N TYR A 151 -4.84 -10.90 11.89
CA TYR A 151 -3.44 -10.79 11.47
C TYR A 151 -2.46 -11.26 12.57
N PRO A 152 -1.29 -11.81 12.20
CA PRO A 152 -0.25 -12.13 13.17
C PRO A 152 0.17 -10.89 13.97
N GLY A 153 0.46 -11.06 15.27
CA GLY A 153 0.88 -9.94 16.13
C GLY A 153 2.12 -9.20 15.61
N ARG A 154 3.01 -9.91 14.90
CA ARG A 154 4.16 -9.31 14.19
C ARG A 154 3.71 -8.31 13.12
N ALA A 155 2.72 -8.67 12.30
CA ALA A 155 2.20 -7.81 11.24
C ALA A 155 1.57 -6.53 11.81
N HIS A 156 0.83 -6.63 12.92
CA HIS A 156 0.28 -5.45 13.61
C HIS A 156 1.37 -4.47 14.05
N ARG A 157 2.46 -4.96 14.63
CA ARG A 157 3.58 -4.10 15.08
C ARG A 157 4.26 -3.42 13.89
N VAL A 158 4.55 -4.16 12.82
CA VAL A 158 5.17 -3.62 11.61
C VAL A 158 4.26 -2.60 10.93
N ALA A 159 2.96 -2.87 10.79
CA ALA A 159 2.00 -1.93 10.21
C ALA A 159 1.90 -0.62 11.01
N ALA A 160 1.85 -0.72 12.35
CA ALA A 160 1.81 0.47 13.21
C ALA A 160 3.12 1.29 13.13
N LEU A 161 4.28 0.63 13.08
CA LEU A 161 5.57 1.30 12.94
C LEU A 161 5.68 2.01 11.57
N THR A 162 5.40 1.29 10.49
CA THR A 162 5.46 1.84 9.12
C THR A 162 4.47 2.97 8.90
N GLY A 163 3.27 2.91 9.48
CA GLY A 163 2.29 4.01 9.45
C GLY A 163 2.81 5.29 10.10
N ARG A 164 3.47 5.18 11.26
CA ARG A 164 4.11 6.32 11.92
C ARG A 164 5.29 6.86 11.11
N LEU A 165 6.18 5.99 10.61
CA LEU A 165 7.34 6.41 9.81
C LEU A 165 6.91 7.11 8.52
N ALA A 166 5.89 6.58 7.82
CA ALA A 166 5.33 7.23 6.64
C ALA A 166 4.74 8.63 6.96
N ALA A 167 4.13 8.80 8.14
CA ALA A 167 3.67 10.12 8.57
C ALA A 167 4.83 11.09 8.82
N VAL A 168 5.92 10.63 9.45
CA VAL A 168 7.13 11.44 9.68
C VAL A 168 7.79 11.83 8.36
N LEU A 169 7.96 10.87 7.44
CA LEU A 169 8.58 11.11 6.14
C LEU A 169 7.86 12.21 5.34
N ARG A 170 6.52 12.28 5.42
CA ARG A 170 5.73 13.34 4.77
C ARG A 170 5.92 14.73 5.38
N LEU A 171 6.36 14.81 6.63
CA LEU A 171 6.60 16.06 7.35
C LEU A 171 8.08 16.50 7.27
N ALA A 172 8.94 15.69 6.65
CA ALA A 172 10.36 15.98 6.56
C ALA A 172 10.59 17.25 5.72
N ASP A 173 11.25 18.24 6.33
CA ASP A 173 11.52 19.56 5.74
C ASP A 173 13.02 19.84 5.68
N ASP A 174 13.47 20.54 4.65
CA ASP A 174 14.87 20.83 4.33
C ASP A 174 15.32 22.24 4.73
N ARG A 175 14.43 23.05 5.34
CA ARG A 175 14.75 24.42 5.77
C ARG A 175 15.98 24.46 6.67
N GLY A 176 16.94 25.33 6.31
CA GLY A 176 18.16 25.57 7.08
C GLY A 176 19.33 24.64 6.76
N LEU A 177 19.22 23.77 5.75
CA LEU A 177 20.30 22.86 5.32
C LEU A 177 21.08 23.42 4.12
N THR A 178 22.37 23.09 4.04
CA THR A 178 23.19 23.32 2.84
C THR A 178 22.85 22.33 1.72
N ALA A 179 23.23 22.63 0.47
CA ALA A 179 22.96 21.75 -0.67
C ALA A 179 23.51 20.32 -0.48
N GLY A 180 24.70 20.17 0.11
CA GLY A 180 25.29 18.85 0.40
C GLY A 180 24.51 18.08 1.46
N GLN A 181 24.04 18.77 2.51
CA GLN A 181 23.22 18.18 3.56
C GLN A 181 21.85 17.74 3.04
N ILE A 182 21.23 18.54 2.16
CA ILE A 182 19.97 18.20 1.48
C ILE A 182 20.14 16.92 0.65
N ALA A 183 21.25 16.78 -0.09
CA ALA A 183 21.51 15.59 -0.90
C ALA A 183 21.67 14.31 -0.04
N THR A 184 22.49 14.37 1.02
CA THR A 184 22.71 13.25 1.94
C THR A 184 21.43 12.86 2.67
N ARG A 185 20.71 13.85 3.25
CA ARG A 185 19.43 13.63 3.90
C ARG A 185 18.41 13.04 2.93
N GLY A 186 18.30 13.59 1.73
CA GLY A 186 17.38 13.12 0.70
C GLY A 186 17.63 11.67 0.33
N GLN A 187 18.89 11.23 0.23
CA GLN A 187 19.21 9.84 -0.04
C GLN A 187 18.78 8.90 1.10
N ALA A 188 19.12 9.25 2.35
CA ALA A 188 18.74 8.48 3.52
C ALA A 188 17.21 8.35 3.66
N LEU A 189 16.47 9.43 3.43
CA LEU A 189 15.01 9.42 3.49
C LEU A 189 14.38 8.60 2.36
N ARG A 190 14.93 8.61 1.15
CA ARG A 190 14.46 7.77 0.03
C ARG A 190 14.65 6.28 0.32
N GLU A 191 15.79 5.89 0.89
CA GLU A 191 16.06 4.51 1.28
C GLU A 191 15.13 4.04 2.39
N LEU A 192 14.90 4.90 3.40
CA LEU A 192 13.94 4.62 4.46
C LEU A 192 12.51 4.50 3.92
N ASP A 193 12.07 5.40 3.04
CA ASP A 193 10.75 5.34 2.41
C ASP A 193 10.56 4.02 1.62
N ARG A 194 11.57 3.63 0.85
CA ARG A 194 11.58 2.36 0.10
C ARG A 194 11.39 1.15 1.01
N ALA A 195 12.04 1.13 2.17
CA ALA A 195 11.91 0.06 3.16
C ALA A 195 10.56 0.09 3.89
N VAL A 196 10.07 1.29 4.25
CA VAL A 196 8.75 1.49 4.88
C VAL A 196 7.63 0.99 3.97
N ARG A 197 7.68 1.31 2.67
CA ARG A 197 6.70 0.83 1.68
C ARG A 197 6.67 -0.70 1.60
N ARG A 198 7.84 -1.35 1.51
CA ARG A 198 7.97 -2.82 1.46
C ARG A 198 7.42 -3.48 2.72
N ALA A 199 7.82 -3.00 3.89
CA ALA A 199 7.32 -3.52 5.16
C ALA A 199 5.81 -3.31 5.33
N ARG A 200 5.26 -2.19 4.83
CA ARG A 200 3.82 -1.94 4.85
C ARG A 200 3.07 -2.92 3.94
N VAL A 201 3.55 -3.15 2.72
CA VAL A 201 2.98 -4.14 1.79
C VAL A 201 3.02 -5.54 2.41
N ALA A 202 4.17 -5.97 2.93
CA ALA A 202 4.31 -7.29 3.57
C ALA A 202 3.38 -7.45 4.78
N ALA A 203 3.29 -6.43 5.66
CA ALA A 203 2.40 -6.48 6.82
C ALA A 203 0.91 -6.61 6.44
N HIS A 204 0.45 -5.89 5.41
CA HIS A 204 -0.94 -5.97 4.95
C HIS A 204 -1.21 -7.26 4.16
N ASN A 205 -0.19 -7.90 3.61
CA ASN A 205 -0.31 -9.14 2.84
C ASN A 205 0.06 -10.39 3.65
N ALA A 206 0.40 -10.25 4.94
CA ALA A 206 0.87 -11.35 5.79
C ALA A 206 -0.10 -12.53 5.90
N LEU A 207 -1.42 -12.29 5.80
CA LEU A 207 -2.42 -13.37 5.77
C LEU A 207 -2.35 -14.22 4.50
N LEU A 208 -1.78 -13.69 3.42
CA LEU A 208 -1.67 -14.36 2.12
C LEU A 208 -0.38 -15.17 1.99
N GLU A 209 0.67 -14.85 2.76
CA GLU A 209 1.98 -15.54 2.71
C GLU A 209 1.88 -17.04 3.03
N GLY A 210 0.92 -17.44 3.87
CA GLY A 210 0.71 -18.84 4.27
C GLY A 210 -0.25 -19.63 3.39
N ARG A 211 -0.83 -19.03 2.34
CA ARG A 211 -1.81 -19.72 1.48
C ARG A 211 -1.10 -20.29 0.25
N PRO A 212 -1.11 -21.62 0.03
CA PRO A 212 -0.58 -22.19 -1.20
C PRO A 212 -1.33 -21.57 -2.38
N ALA A 213 -0.59 -21.25 -3.45
CA ALA A 213 -1.20 -20.84 -4.72
C ALA A 213 -2.26 -21.88 -5.12
N PRO A 214 -3.46 -21.48 -5.57
CA PRO A 214 -4.42 -22.44 -6.09
C PRO A 214 -3.71 -23.22 -7.20
N LEU A 215 -3.59 -24.54 -7.03
CA LEU A 215 -3.03 -25.45 -8.01
C LEU A 215 -3.73 -25.18 -9.35
N GLY A 216 -3.00 -24.59 -10.30
CA GLY A 216 -3.51 -24.33 -11.63
C GLY A 216 -3.89 -25.65 -12.28
N THR A 217 -5.13 -25.78 -12.71
CA THR A 217 -5.59 -26.91 -13.52
C THR A 217 -4.71 -27.00 -14.76
N PRO A 218 -4.02 -28.13 -15.04
CA PRO A 218 -3.19 -28.24 -16.22
C PRO A 218 -4.07 -28.12 -17.48
N PRO A 219 -3.60 -27.45 -18.55
CA PRO A 219 -4.33 -27.42 -19.81
C PRO A 219 -4.48 -28.85 -20.32
N GLY A 220 -5.73 -29.28 -20.51
CA GLY A 220 -6.07 -30.60 -21.03
C GLY A 220 -5.34 -30.87 -22.34
N GLY A 221 -4.38 -31.79 -22.30
CA GLY A 221 -3.69 -32.27 -23.49
C GLY A 221 -4.67 -33.02 -24.38
N SER A 222 -5.01 -32.42 -25.52
CA SER A 222 -5.65 -33.12 -26.62
C SER A 222 -4.64 -34.11 -27.19
N ARG A 223 -4.92 -35.41 -27.08
CA ARG A 223 -4.17 -36.46 -27.79
C ARG A 223 -4.82 -36.69 -29.18
N PRO A 224 -4.01 -36.88 -30.23
CA PRO A 224 -4.49 -37.34 -31.54
C PRO A 224 -4.93 -38.80 -31.49
#